data_AF-A0A9C9XRH6-F1
#
_entry.id   AF-A0A9C9XRH6-F1
#
_cell.length_a   1.000
_cell.length_b   1.000
_cell.length_c   1.000
_cell.angle_alpha   90.00
_cell.angle_beta   90.00
_cell.angle_gamma   90.00
#
_symmetry.space_group_name_H-M   'P 1'
#
loop_
_entity.id
_entity.type
_entity.pdbx_description
1 polymer ?
#
loop_
_entity_poly.entity_id
_entity_poly.type
_entity_poly.pdbx_seq_one_letter_code
_entity_poly.pdbx_strand_id
1 'polypeptide(L)' 'MNIVMVTNTFTPHVGGVARSIESFTAEYRRRGHRVLVVAPEFPGTPDREEDVFRIPAIQNFN' A
#
# COMPACT_ATOMS: atom_id res chain seq x y z
N MET A 1 9.87 -13.69 6.41
CA MET A 1 8.48 -13.96 6.84
C MET A 1 7.51 -13.45 5.78
N ASN A 2 6.24 -13.85 5.86
CA ASN A 2 5.17 -13.28 5.06
C ASN A 2 4.46 -12.19 5.87
N ILE A 3 4.39 -10.97 5.35
CA ILE A 3 3.80 -9.81 6.01
C ILE A 3 2.72 -9.24 5.09
N VAL A 4 1.54 -8.95 5.65
CA VAL A 4 0.47 -8.24 4.96
C VAL A 4 0.24 -6.91 5.67
N MET A 5 0.29 -5.82 4.91
CA MET A 5 0.01 -4.47 5.41
C MET A 5 -1.28 -3.98 4.76
N VAL A 6 -2.32 -3.71 5.56
CA VAL A 6 -3.60 -3.20 5.08
C VAL A 6 -3.72 -1.74 5.44
N THR A 7 -4.04 -0.89 4.47
CA THR A 7 -4.14 0.55 4.66
C THR A 7 -5.30 1.14 3.88
N ASN A 8 -5.93 2.19 4.41
CA ASN A 8 -6.94 2.99 3.71
C ASN A 8 -6.31 4.08 2.82
N THR A 9 -5.00 4.26 2.90
CA THR A 9 -4.27 5.28 2.14
C THR A 9 -2.90 4.77 1.73
N PHE A 10 -2.61 4.86 0.43
CA PHE A 10 -1.33 4.50 -0.15
C PHE A 10 -1.10 5.31 -1.43
N THR A 11 0.02 5.11 -2.12
CA THR A 11 0.32 5.75 -3.40
C THR A 11 -0.86 5.63 -4.38
N PRO A 12 -1.12 6.62 -5.24
CA PRO A 12 -0.43 7.91 -5.37
C PRO A 12 -0.80 8.94 -4.30
N HIS A 13 -1.70 8.63 -3.35
CA HIS A 13 -2.08 9.56 -2.31
C HIS A 13 -0.88 9.89 -1.39
N VAL A 14 -0.65 11.18 -1.13
CA VAL A 14 0.48 11.64 -0.32
C VAL A 14 0.02 11.95 1.09
N GLY A 15 0.66 11.31 2.08
CA GLY A 15 0.39 11.54 3.50
C GLY A 15 1.36 10.77 4.38
N GLY A 16 1.34 11.05 5.69
CA GLY A 16 2.22 10.38 6.66
C GLY A 16 2.03 8.86 6.66
N VAL A 17 0.78 8.38 6.61
CA VAL A 17 0.45 6.95 6.56
C VAL A 17 1.03 6.29 5.32
N ALA A 18 0.81 6.86 4.12
CA ALA A 18 1.34 6.31 2.87
C ALA A 18 2.87 6.19 2.91
N ARG A 19 3.57 7.21 3.41
CA ARG A 19 5.03 7.20 3.57
C ARG A 19 5.51 6.14 4.56
N SER A 20 4.78 5.92 5.65
CA SER A 20 5.10 4.85 6.61
C SER A 20 4.97 3.47 5.97
N ILE A 21 3.88 3.20 5.25
CA ILE A 21 3.68 1.92 4.56
C ILE A 21 4.81 1.68 3.54
N GLU A 22 5.16 2.69 2.75
CA GLU A 22 6.24 2.61 1.78
C GLU A 22 7.60 2.31 2.45
N SER A 23 7.95 3.08 3.49
CA SER A 23 9.22 2.93 4.20
C SER A 23 9.34 1.56 4.88
N PHE A 24 8.29 1.10 5.55
CA PHE A 24 8.29 -0.22 6.20
C PHE A 24 8.31 -1.36 5.19
N THR A 25 7.56 -1.24 4.09
CA THR A 25 7.56 -2.24 3.02
C THR A 25 8.96 -2.40 2.45
N ALA A 26 9.63 -1.29 2.12
CA ALA A 26 11.00 -1.30 1.62
C ALA A 26 11.98 -1.94 2.62
N GLU A 27 11.93 -1.55 3.90
CA GLU A 27 12.84 -2.08 4.92
C GLU A 27 12.59 -3.55 5.24
N TYR A 28 11.34 -4.01 5.27
CA TYR A 28 11.02 -5.43 5.47
C TYR A 28 11.47 -6.28 4.27
N ARG A 29 11.26 -5.80 3.03
CA ARG A 29 11.76 -6.46 1.82
C ARG A 29 13.29 -6.53 1.82
N ARG A 30 13.97 -5.44 2.20
CA ARG A 30 15.44 -5.39 2.35
C ARG A 30 15.97 -6.43 3.34
N ARG A 31 15.18 -6.80 4.35
CA ARG A 31 15.50 -7.86 5.33
C ARG A 31 15.09 -9.27 4.87
N GLY A 32 14.70 -9.44 3.61
CA GLY A 32 14.32 -10.74 3.04
C GLY A 32 12.92 -11.21 3.41
N HIS A 33 12.01 -10.30 3.76
CA HIS A 33 10.60 -10.64 3.99
C HIS A 33 9.78 -10.42 2.71
N ARG A 34 8.76 -11.26 2.51
CA ARG A 34 7.75 -11.05 1.46
C ARG A 34 6.65 -10.16 2.05
N VAL A 35 6.37 -9.04 1.40
CA VAL A 35 5.44 -8.02 1.91
C VAL A 35 4.40 -7.71 0.84
N LEU A 36 3.13 -8.00 1.15
CA LEU A 36 1.96 -7.61 0.36
C LEU A 36 1.31 -6.37 0.99
N VAL A 37 1.13 -5.33 0.19
CA VAL A 37 0.33 -4.15 0.58
C VAL A 37 -1.07 -4.30 0.02
N VAL A 38 -2.10 -4.23 0.86
CA VAL A 38 -3.50 -4.15 0.43
C VAL A 38 -3.97 -2.72 0.65
N ALA A 39 -4.32 -2.04 -0.42
CA ALA A 39 -4.67 -0.62 -0.40
C ALA A 39 -5.80 -0.32 -1.38
N PRO A 40 -6.54 0.77 -1.20
CA PRO A 40 -7.57 1.13 -2.15
C PRO A 40 -7.01 1.62 -3.49
N GLU A 41 -7.85 1.52 -4.51
CA GLU A 41 -7.67 2.21 -5.78
C GLU A 41 -7.88 3.72 -5.61
N PHE A 42 -7.02 4.51 -6.25
CA PHE A 42 -7.18 5.96 -6.35
C PHE A 42 -6.96 6.40 -7.81
N PRO A 43 -7.50 7.57 -8.22
CA PRO A 43 -7.14 8.15 -9.51
C PRO A 43 -5.62 8.31 -9.64
N GLY A 44 -5.06 7.77 -10.73
CA GLY A 44 -3.61 7.78 -10.99
C GLY A 44 -2.82 6.64 -10.34
N THR A 45 -3.49 5.61 -9.79
CA THR A 45 -2.82 4.35 -9.45
C THR A 45 -2.12 3.78 -10.69
N PRO A 46 -0.83 3.41 -10.59
CA PRO A 46 -0.09 2.85 -11.73
C PRO A 46 -0.58 1.45 -12.09
N ASP A 47 -0.48 1.09 -13.37
CA ASP A 47 -0.93 -0.21 -13.90
C ASP A 47 -0.17 -1.40 -13.31
N ARG A 48 1.05 -1.17 -12.81
CA ARG A 48 1.91 -2.22 -12.25
C ARG A 48 2.61 -1.75 -10.99
N GLU A 49 2.43 -2.53 -9.93
CA GLU A 49 3.11 -2.37 -8.65
C GLU A 49 3.58 -3.73 -8.14
N GLU A 50 4.73 -3.75 -7.47
CA GLU A 50 5.28 -4.99 -6.90
C GLU A 50 4.60 -5.30 -5.56
N ASP A 51 3.90 -6.44 -5.50
CA ASP A 51 3.20 -6.94 -4.31
C ASP A 51 2.30 -5.86 -3.66
N VAL A 52 1.55 -5.13 -4.49
CA VAL A 52 0.46 -4.25 -4.07
C VAL A 52 -0.84 -4.78 -4.67
N PHE A 53 -1.82 -5.08 -3.81
CA PHE A 53 -3.14 -5.50 -4.21
C PHE A 53 -4.12 -4.35 -3.98
N ARG A 54 -4.71 -3.88 -5.08
CA ARG A 54 -5.65 -2.77 -5.09
C ARG A 54 -7.08 -3.29 -4.93
N ILE A 55 -7.86 -2.62 -4.08
CA ILE A 55 -9.27 -2.97 -3.84
C ILE A 55 -10.18 -1.74 -4.00
N PRO A 56 -11.43 -1.90 -4.43
CA PRO A 56 -12.41 -0.82 -4.36
C PRO A 56 -12.63 -0.39 -2.91
N ALA A 57 -12.63 0.91 -2.66
CA ALA A 57 -12.99 1.49 -1.36
C ALA A 57 -14.31 2.25 -1.44
N ILE A 58 -15.09 2.16 -0.36
CA ILE A 58 -16.27 3.00 -0.15
C ILE A 58 -15.79 4.45 -0.04
N GLN A 59 -16.30 5.29 -0.94
CA GLN A 59 -16.04 6.73 -0.94
C GLN A 59 -17.19 7.45 -0.23
N ASN A 60 -16.94 8.66 0.27
CA ASN A 60 -17.96 9.52 0.87
C ASN A 60 -18.76 8.88 2.03
N PHE A 61 -18.09 8.10 2.89
CA PHE A 61 -18.69 7.48 4.06
C PHE A 61 -18.69 8.46 5.25
N ASN A 62 -19.50 9.53 5.17
CA ASN A 62 -19.77 10.39 6.32
C ASN A 62 -21.26 10.75 6.33
#